data_AF-A0A1T5DQY3-F1
#
_entry.id   AF-A0A1T5DQY3-F1
#
_cell.length_a   1.000
_cell.length_b   1.000
_cell.length_c   1.000
_cell.angle_alpha   90.00
_cell.angle_beta   90.00
_cell.angle_gamma   90.00
#
_symmetry.space_group_name_H-M   'P 1'
#
loop_
_entity.id
_entity.type
_entity.pdbx_description
1 polymer ?
#
loop_
_entity_poly.entity_id
_entity_poly.type
_entity_poly.pdbx_seq_one_letter_code
_entity_poly.pdbx_strand_id
1 'polypeptide(L)'
;MAISLYKPFDTLNFSKQQCFLTGEKLTSTEEEISVFPVWLMQEYELHDQPFKLLDESMSTYKDMKLPCSNLTYANGIEPLEDEIRAAFLKGYDAVIEVPQTKLFQWIGKMIYGILFNEIRIGIRQQKAYNEEFVFSQSLIHKFSNLHIMLQSMIIPVEFDGNLPWTICVFKIESEQDLFNYRDEINTLTFSLGMKDFGIVACLQDNGANALYHKEILEKIGQKALHPIQFEEICGKFFYSNYLFNRLPEYTIMPTADTIYIEPMPLRGMSNKPLFDMWQNKVYGQVLENFWKPWGLILFEIIKDPDNPLSFLLDQEGNLKAPASVELPSN
;
A
#
# COMPACT_ATOMS: atom_id res chain seq x y z
N MET A 1 -1.80 -16.08 -30.18
CA MET A 1 -1.07 -14.79 -30.10
C MET A 1 -0.65 -14.65 -28.65
N ALA A 2 0.58 -14.24 -28.35
CA ALA A 2 1.01 -14.04 -26.97
C ALA A 2 0.17 -12.95 -26.30
N ILE A 3 -0.12 -13.11 -25.01
CA ILE A 3 -0.82 -12.09 -24.22
C ILE A 3 0.00 -10.80 -24.24
N SER A 4 -0.65 -9.67 -24.52
CA SER A 4 -0.01 -8.36 -24.58
C SER A 4 -0.31 -7.56 -23.32
N LEU A 5 0.72 -6.98 -22.72
CA LEU A 5 0.62 -6.09 -21.55
C LEU A 5 0.44 -4.64 -22.01
N TYR A 6 -0.49 -3.93 -21.39
CA TYR A 6 -0.60 -2.48 -21.53
C TYR A 6 0.49 -1.78 -20.70
N LYS A 7 1.13 -0.74 -21.27
CA LYS A 7 2.24 -0.01 -20.64
C LYS A 7 2.03 1.50 -20.75
N PRO A 8 1.20 2.12 -19.87
CA PRO A 8 0.87 3.55 -19.96
C PRO A 8 2.07 4.47 -19.72
N PHE A 9 3.07 4.01 -18.96
CA PHE A 9 4.25 4.78 -18.60
C PHE A 9 5.27 4.94 -19.75
N ASP A 10 5.25 4.05 -20.75
CA ASP A 10 6.12 4.16 -21.93
C ASP A 10 5.81 5.42 -22.76
N THR A 11 4.56 5.90 -22.70
CA THR A 11 4.06 7.08 -23.44
C THR A 11 3.53 8.18 -22.53
N LEU A 12 3.60 7.98 -21.21
CA LEU A 12 3.00 8.84 -20.18
C LEU A 12 1.53 9.21 -20.47
N ASN A 13 0.75 8.24 -20.95
CA ASN A 13 -0.64 8.48 -21.31
C ASN A 13 -1.58 8.19 -20.13
N PHE A 14 -1.97 9.27 -19.45
CA PHE A 14 -2.92 9.26 -18.31
C PHE A 14 -4.24 9.96 -18.67
N SER A 15 -4.73 9.74 -19.89
CA SER A 15 -6.00 10.30 -20.34
C SER A 15 -7.21 9.63 -19.68
N LYS A 16 -8.34 10.34 -19.59
CA LYS A 16 -9.63 9.75 -19.21
C LYS A 16 -10.33 9.01 -20.36
N GLN A 17 -9.68 8.85 -21.52
CA GLN A 17 -10.28 8.24 -22.72
C GLN A 17 -9.82 6.80 -22.94
N GLN A 18 -8.97 6.28 -22.06
CA GLN A 18 -8.46 4.92 -22.13
C GLN A 18 -8.64 4.25 -20.78
N CYS A 19 -9.05 2.99 -20.79
CA CYS A 19 -9.12 2.18 -19.60
C CYS A 19 -7.73 2.08 -18.98
N PHE A 20 -7.65 2.37 -17.67
CA PHE A 20 -6.40 2.44 -16.94
C PHE A 20 -5.59 1.14 -17.00
N LEU A 21 -6.27 -0.01 -17.08
CA LEU A 21 -5.64 -1.33 -16.99
C LEU A 21 -5.32 -1.94 -18.36
N THR A 22 -6.16 -1.72 -19.36
CA THR A 22 -6.04 -2.35 -20.69
C THR A 22 -5.59 -1.41 -21.80
N GLY A 23 -5.72 -0.09 -21.61
CA GLY A 23 -5.52 0.90 -22.66
C GLY A 23 -6.65 0.95 -23.71
N GLU A 24 -7.71 0.15 -23.54
CA GLU A 24 -8.87 0.14 -24.42
C GLU A 24 -9.51 1.53 -24.45
N LYS A 25 -9.87 2.00 -25.65
CA LYS A 25 -10.53 3.30 -25.81
C LYS A 25 -11.94 3.25 -25.22
N LEU A 26 -12.22 4.18 -24.31
CA LEU A 26 -13.53 4.34 -23.71
C LEU A 26 -14.50 5.07 -24.65
N THR A 27 -15.79 4.78 -24.50
CA THR A 27 -16.86 5.44 -25.25
C THR A 27 -17.18 6.82 -24.69
N SER A 28 -16.96 7.03 -23.39
CA SER A 28 -17.14 8.30 -22.68
C SER A 28 -16.10 8.49 -21.58
N THR A 29 -15.82 9.75 -21.22
CA THR A 29 -15.00 10.08 -20.04
C THR A 29 -15.72 9.83 -18.71
N GLU A 30 -17.00 9.51 -18.77
CA GLU A 30 -17.84 9.10 -17.62
C GLU A 30 -17.70 7.60 -17.30
N GLU A 31 -17.01 6.83 -18.15
CA GLU A 31 -16.65 5.44 -17.84
C GLU A 31 -15.49 5.42 -16.83
N GLU A 32 -15.84 5.63 -15.56
CA GLU A 32 -14.89 5.67 -14.45
C GLU A 32 -15.40 4.90 -13.22
N ILE A 33 -14.44 4.43 -12.43
CA ILE A 33 -14.66 3.81 -11.12
C ILE A 33 -14.04 4.67 -10.02
N SER A 34 -14.54 4.51 -8.80
CA SER A 34 -13.90 5.13 -7.62
C SER A 34 -12.61 4.40 -7.26
N VAL A 35 -11.58 5.16 -6.91
CA VAL A 35 -10.30 4.63 -6.39
C VAL A 35 -10.56 3.90 -5.08
N PHE A 36 -11.21 4.60 -4.15
CA PHE A 36 -11.72 4.02 -2.91
C PHE A 36 -13.06 3.33 -3.19
N PRO A 37 -13.26 2.08 -2.76
CA PRO A 37 -14.51 1.38 -3.03
C PRO A 37 -15.72 2.07 -2.41
N VAL A 38 -16.85 2.06 -3.13
CA VAL A 38 -18.09 2.70 -2.66
C VAL A 38 -18.56 2.11 -1.33
N TRP A 39 -18.44 0.78 -1.17
CA TRP A 39 -18.82 0.10 0.08
C TRP A 39 -17.97 0.56 1.26
N LEU A 40 -16.66 0.80 1.06
CA LEU A 40 -15.76 1.27 2.10
C LEU A 40 -16.06 2.71 2.50
N MET A 41 -16.32 3.56 1.50
CA MET A 41 -16.71 4.95 1.74
C MET A 41 -18.07 5.07 2.44
N GLN A 42 -18.99 4.13 2.22
CA GLN A 42 -20.28 4.08 2.90
C GLN A 42 -20.14 3.59 4.34
N GLU A 43 -19.35 2.53 4.58
CA GLU A 43 -19.14 1.97 5.92
C GLU A 43 -18.55 3.01 6.90
N TYR A 44 -17.64 3.86 6.41
CA TYR A 44 -16.91 4.83 7.25
C TYR A 44 -17.19 6.30 6.90
N GLU A 45 -18.30 6.57 6.20
CA GLU A 45 -18.75 7.94 5.86
C GLU A 45 -17.67 8.82 5.18
N LEU A 46 -16.82 8.21 4.35
CA LEU A 46 -15.64 8.86 3.76
C LEU A 46 -15.96 9.73 2.54
N HIS A 47 -17.16 9.61 1.98
CA HIS A 47 -17.53 10.15 0.67
C HIS A 47 -17.12 11.62 0.47
N ASP A 48 -17.46 12.48 1.44
CA ASP A 48 -17.16 13.92 1.42
C ASP A 48 -15.97 14.30 2.32
N GLN A 49 -15.30 13.32 2.91
CA GLN A 49 -14.11 13.57 3.72
C GLN A 49 -12.96 14.07 2.84
N PRO A 50 -12.12 14.98 3.36
CA PRO A 50 -10.97 15.46 2.62
C PRO A 50 -9.93 14.35 2.43
N PHE A 51 -9.38 14.29 1.22
CA PHE A 51 -8.21 13.48 0.89
C PHE A 51 -7.06 14.40 0.50
N LYS A 52 -5.96 14.34 1.23
CA LYS A 52 -4.79 15.20 1.01
C LYS A 52 -3.84 14.54 0.01
N LEU A 53 -3.52 15.29 -1.05
CA LEU A 53 -2.62 14.86 -2.11
C LEU A 53 -1.15 15.21 -1.79
N LEU A 54 -0.21 14.67 -2.58
CA LEU A 54 1.23 14.86 -2.42
C LEU A 54 1.66 16.32 -2.56
N ASP A 55 0.96 17.09 -3.40
CA ASP A 55 1.18 18.53 -3.58
C ASP A 55 0.51 19.39 -2.48
N GLU A 56 0.04 18.75 -1.40
CA GLU A 56 -0.68 19.35 -0.28
C GLU A 56 -2.08 19.89 -0.64
N SER A 57 -2.53 19.72 -1.89
CA SER A 57 -3.88 20.08 -2.29
C SER A 57 -4.91 19.10 -1.72
N MET A 58 -6.15 19.57 -1.61
CA MET A 58 -7.25 18.81 -1.03
C MET A 58 -8.19 18.35 -2.13
N SER A 59 -8.42 17.04 -2.19
CA SER A 59 -9.50 16.41 -2.92
C SER A 59 -10.51 15.82 -1.93
N THR A 60 -11.45 15.01 -2.41
CA THR A 60 -12.33 14.20 -1.58
C THR A 60 -12.23 12.74 -2.01
N TYR A 61 -12.55 11.80 -1.12
CA TYR A 61 -12.49 10.37 -1.46
C TYR A 61 -13.36 10.03 -2.69
N LYS A 62 -14.54 10.65 -2.84
CA LYS A 62 -15.41 10.42 -4.00
C LYS A 62 -14.83 10.94 -5.32
N ASP A 63 -14.02 11.99 -5.28
CA ASP A 63 -13.46 12.65 -6.48
C ASP A 63 -12.23 11.92 -7.03
N MET A 64 -11.68 10.99 -6.25
CA MET A 64 -10.60 10.09 -6.67
C MET A 64 -11.16 9.00 -7.60
N LYS A 65 -10.93 9.16 -8.91
CA LYS A 65 -11.49 8.31 -9.96
C LYS A 65 -10.44 7.69 -10.89
N LEU A 66 -10.79 6.57 -11.51
CA LEU A 66 -9.99 5.89 -12.53
C LEU A 66 -10.84 5.58 -13.78
N PRO A 67 -10.35 5.87 -15.01
CA PRO A 67 -11.07 5.52 -16.23
C PRO A 67 -11.05 4.00 -16.43
N CYS A 68 -12.22 3.36 -16.56
CA CYS A 68 -12.32 1.89 -16.58
C CYS A 68 -13.39 1.43 -17.56
N SER A 69 -13.06 0.51 -18.47
CA SER A 69 -14.05 -0.05 -19.39
C SER A 69 -14.99 -1.01 -18.66
N ASN A 70 -16.23 -1.12 -19.12
CA ASN A 70 -17.21 -2.05 -18.55
C ASN A 70 -16.70 -3.51 -18.53
N LEU A 71 -15.92 -3.93 -19.53
CA LEU A 71 -15.35 -5.27 -19.59
C LEU A 71 -14.31 -5.48 -18.47
N THR A 72 -13.42 -4.52 -18.27
CA THR A 72 -12.41 -4.55 -17.20
C THR A 72 -13.08 -4.54 -15.83
N TYR A 73 -14.14 -3.73 -15.68
CA TYR A 73 -14.92 -3.67 -14.45
C TYR A 73 -15.56 -5.03 -14.13
N ALA A 74 -16.34 -5.58 -15.05
CA ALA A 74 -17.09 -6.83 -14.84
C ALA A 74 -16.19 -8.05 -14.63
N ASN A 75 -15.06 -8.14 -15.35
CA ASN A 75 -14.21 -9.33 -15.31
C ASN A 75 -13.15 -9.31 -14.20
N GLY A 76 -12.72 -8.12 -13.77
CA GLY A 76 -11.61 -7.98 -12.81
C GLY A 76 -11.99 -7.23 -11.54
N ILE A 77 -12.57 -6.03 -11.69
CA ILE A 77 -12.78 -5.13 -10.55
C ILE A 77 -13.94 -5.60 -9.66
N GLU A 78 -15.11 -5.84 -10.23
CA GLU A 78 -16.30 -6.22 -9.46
C GLU A 78 -16.11 -7.54 -8.68
N PRO A 79 -15.58 -8.63 -9.27
CA PRO A 79 -15.33 -9.86 -8.51
C PRO A 79 -14.31 -9.67 -7.38
N LEU A 80 -13.27 -8.85 -7.60
CA LEU A 80 -12.28 -8.54 -6.57
C LEU A 80 -12.91 -7.75 -5.42
N GLU A 81 -13.68 -6.71 -5.73
CA GLU A 81 -14.36 -5.89 -4.72
C GLU A 81 -15.37 -6.71 -3.90
N ASP A 82 -16.10 -7.63 -4.54
CA ASP A 82 -17.05 -8.50 -3.83
C ASP A 82 -16.35 -9.46 -2.87
N GLU A 83 -15.26 -10.10 -3.30
CA GLU A 83 -14.46 -11.01 -2.48
C GLU A 83 -13.84 -10.27 -1.28
N ILE A 84 -13.21 -9.12 -1.52
CA ILE A 84 -12.58 -8.30 -0.48
C ILE A 84 -13.63 -7.75 0.49
N ARG A 85 -14.73 -7.18 -0.01
CA ARG A 85 -15.82 -6.68 0.82
C ARG A 85 -16.37 -7.77 1.74
N ALA A 86 -16.61 -8.97 1.20
CA ALA A 86 -17.15 -10.07 1.98
C ALA A 86 -16.21 -10.51 3.11
N ALA A 87 -14.90 -10.51 2.88
CA ALA A 87 -13.90 -10.82 3.90
C ALA A 87 -13.75 -9.70 4.93
N PHE A 88 -13.58 -8.45 4.48
CA PHE A 88 -13.33 -7.29 5.33
C PHE A 88 -14.51 -7.00 6.25
N LEU A 89 -15.75 -7.20 5.78
CA LEU A 89 -16.92 -7.03 6.64
C LEU A 89 -17.08 -8.13 7.71
N LYS A 90 -16.45 -9.30 7.52
CA LYS A 90 -16.46 -10.40 8.50
C LYS A 90 -15.36 -10.30 9.56
N GLY A 91 -14.25 -9.63 9.25
CA GLY A 91 -13.15 -9.42 10.19
C GLY A 91 -11.95 -10.36 9.99
N TYR A 92 -11.02 -10.34 10.95
CA TYR A 92 -9.69 -10.96 10.87
C TYR A 92 -9.69 -12.39 10.35
N ASP A 93 -10.55 -13.27 10.90
CA ASP A 93 -10.58 -14.69 10.56
C ASP A 93 -10.94 -14.94 9.09
N ALA A 94 -11.67 -14.02 8.45
CA ALA A 94 -11.96 -14.10 7.02
C ALA A 94 -10.86 -13.43 6.17
N VAL A 95 -10.26 -12.34 6.65
CA VAL A 95 -9.23 -11.58 5.93
C VAL A 95 -7.92 -12.37 5.80
N ILE A 96 -7.51 -13.10 6.85
CA ILE A 96 -6.27 -13.88 6.83
C ILE A 96 -6.29 -15.02 5.79
N GLU A 97 -7.49 -15.50 5.42
CA GLU A 97 -7.70 -16.53 4.41
C GLU A 97 -7.75 -15.97 2.98
N VAL A 98 -7.79 -14.64 2.81
CA VAL A 98 -7.77 -14.02 1.48
C VAL A 98 -6.41 -14.25 0.84
N PRO A 99 -6.34 -14.77 -0.41
CA PRO A 99 -5.07 -14.93 -1.10
C PRO A 99 -4.30 -13.61 -1.18
N GLN A 100 -2.99 -13.63 -0.88
CA GLN A 100 -2.20 -12.40 -0.89
C GLN A 100 -2.23 -11.65 -2.24
N THR A 101 -2.35 -12.37 -3.36
CA THR A 101 -2.51 -11.74 -4.68
C THR A 101 -3.78 -10.89 -4.77
N LYS A 102 -4.88 -11.31 -4.14
CA LYS A 102 -6.13 -10.53 -4.10
C LYS A 102 -5.97 -9.27 -3.23
N LEU A 103 -5.32 -9.40 -2.07
CA LEU A 103 -4.97 -8.23 -1.24
C LEU A 103 -4.06 -7.27 -2.00
N PHE A 104 -3.03 -7.78 -2.67
CA PHE A 104 -2.15 -7.00 -3.54
C PHE A 104 -2.93 -6.27 -4.63
N GLN A 105 -3.82 -6.96 -5.36
CA GLN A 105 -4.61 -6.37 -6.44
C GLN A 105 -5.48 -5.22 -5.92
N TRP A 106 -6.14 -5.41 -4.78
CA TRP A 106 -7.00 -4.39 -4.18
C TRP A 106 -6.21 -3.16 -3.69
N ILE A 107 -5.12 -3.39 -2.95
CA ILE A 107 -4.21 -2.33 -2.47
C ILE A 107 -3.55 -1.62 -3.66
N GLY A 108 -3.04 -2.39 -4.63
CA GLY A 108 -2.38 -1.88 -5.83
C GLY A 108 -3.31 -1.05 -6.71
N LYS A 109 -4.59 -1.43 -6.82
CA LYS A 109 -5.62 -0.61 -7.49
C LYS A 109 -5.81 0.74 -6.81
N MET A 110 -5.86 0.76 -5.47
CA MET A 110 -5.98 2.01 -4.72
C MET A 110 -4.76 2.91 -4.88
N ILE A 111 -3.55 2.37 -4.67
CA ILE A 111 -2.29 3.13 -4.83
C ILE A 111 -2.14 3.64 -6.26
N TYR A 112 -2.39 2.80 -7.27
CA TYR A 112 -2.35 3.22 -8.66
C TYR A 112 -3.40 4.30 -8.95
N GLY A 113 -4.58 4.20 -8.36
CA GLY A 113 -5.64 5.18 -8.47
C GLY A 113 -5.27 6.56 -7.92
N ILE A 114 -4.65 6.60 -6.75
CA ILE A 114 -4.11 7.83 -6.16
C ILE A 114 -3.06 8.42 -7.10
N LEU A 115 -2.07 7.60 -7.48
CA LEU A 115 -1.02 8.00 -8.41
C LEU A 115 -1.55 8.55 -9.73
N PHE A 116 -2.55 7.92 -10.33
CA PHE A 116 -3.15 8.37 -11.59
C PHE A 116 -3.73 9.79 -11.45
N ASN A 117 -4.37 10.09 -10.32
CA ASN A 117 -4.91 11.41 -10.05
C ASN A 117 -3.79 12.43 -9.80
N GLU A 118 -2.77 12.07 -9.03
CA GLU A 118 -1.56 12.89 -8.78
C GLU A 118 -0.85 13.28 -10.09
N ILE A 119 -0.57 12.29 -10.96
CA ILE A 119 0.07 12.54 -12.25
C ILE A 119 -0.76 13.49 -13.10
N ARG A 120 -2.09 13.33 -13.13
CA ARG A 120 -2.97 14.22 -13.91
C ARG A 120 -3.01 15.64 -13.35
N ILE A 121 -2.94 15.80 -12.04
CA ILE A 121 -2.85 17.11 -11.40
C ILE A 121 -1.51 17.77 -11.76
N GLY A 122 -0.40 17.06 -11.62
CA GLY A 122 0.93 17.54 -12.01
C GLY A 122 1.02 17.94 -13.49
N ILE A 123 0.51 17.11 -14.41
CA ILE A 123 0.46 17.43 -15.85
C ILE A 123 -0.33 18.72 -16.10
N ARG A 124 -1.47 18.91 -15.43
CA ARG A 124 -2.29 20.13 -15.57
C ARG A 124 -1.56 21.36 -15.03
N GLN A 125 -0.89 21.24 -13.89
CA GLN A 125 -0.12 22.32 -13.28
C GLN A 125 1.04 22.77 -14.18
N GLN A 126 1.91 21.85 -14.61
CA GLN A 126 3.04 22.20 -15.48
C GLN A 126 2.59 22.76 -16.83
N LYS A 127 1.51 22.22 -17.41
CA LYS A 127 0.90 22.80 -18.62
C LYS A 127 0.41 24.23 -18.39
N ALA A 128 -0.11 24.57 -17.21
CA ALA A 128 -0.51 25.94 -16.89
C ALA A 128 0.69 26.90 -16.81
N TYR A 129 1.88 26.39 -16.50
CA TYR A 129 3.14 27.14 -16.51
C TYR A 129 3.90 27.08 -17.84
N ASN A 130 3.34 26.46 -18.89
CA ASN A 130 4.02 26.16 -20.16
C ASN A 130 5.32 25.35 -19.99
N GLU A 131 5.38 24.50 -18.97
CA GLU A 131 6.49 23.57 -18.72
C GLU A 131 6.12 22.16 -19.17
N GLU A 132 7.14 21.38 -19.54
CA GLU A 132 6.96 19.95 -19.82
C GLU A 132 6.82 19.15 -18.54
N PHE A 133 5.97 18.11 -18.57
CA PHE A 133 5.82 17.23 -17.42
C PHE A 133 7.03 16.32 -17.26
N VAL A 134 7.80 16.54 -16.20
CA VAL A 134 9.00 15.75 -15.88
C VAL A 134 8.67 14.76 -14.77
N PHE A 135 8.86 13.49 -15.05
CA PHE A 135 8.71 12.40 -14.09
C PHE A 135 10.04 11.70 -13.86
N SER A 136 10.36 11.39 -12.60
CA SER A 136 11.64 10.75 -12.30
C SER A 136 11.66 9.31 -12.83
N GLN A 137 12.81 8.89 -13.38
CA GLN A 137 12.95 7.55 -13.98
C GLN A 137 12.72 6.43 -12.96
N SER A 138 13.11 6.63 -11.70
CA SER A 138 12.86 5.66 -10.63
C SER A 138 11.36 5.50 -10.32
N LEU A 139 10.58 6.59 -10.38
CA LEU A 139 9.14 6.51 -10.20
C LEU A 139 8.45 5.91 -11.44
N ILE A 140 8.87 6.25 -12.66
CA ILE A 140 8.42 5.57 -13.89
C ILE A 140 8.61 4.06 -13.73
N HIS A 141 9.80 3.64 -13.31
CA HIS A 141 10.14 2.24 -13.11
C HIS A 141 9.20 1.54 -12.11
N LYS A 142 9.10 2.08 -10.88
CA LYS A 142 8.24 1.53 -9.83
C LYS A 142 6.79 1.41 -10.30
N PHE A 143 6.25 2.47 -10.88
CA PHE A 143 4.85 2.48 -11.24
C PHE A 143 4.54 1.68 -12.51
N SER A 144 5.51 1.52 -13.42
CA SER A 144 5.41 0.58 -14.53
C SER A 144 5.30 -0.85 -14.04
N ASN A 145 6.16 -1.24 -13.08
CA ASN A 145 6.10 -2.57 -12.47
C ASN A 145 4.77 -2.79 -11.74
N LEU A 146 4.29 -1.79 -10.98
CA LEU A 146 3.01 -1.88 -10.27
C LEU A 146 1.87 -2.12 -11.26
N HIS A 147 1.83 -1.36 -12.34
CA HIS A 147 0.79 -1.47 -13.37
C HIS A 147 0.84 -2.81 -14.11
N ILE A 148 2.03 -3.30 -14.46
CA ILE A 148 2.21 -4.63 -15.08
C ILE A 148 1.66 -5.72 -14.16
N MET A 149 2.00 -5.69 -12.88
CA MET A 149 1.52 -6.69 -11.92
C MET A 149 0.02 -6.57 -11.66
N LEU A 150 -0.53 -5.34 -11.68
CA LEU A 150 -1.95 -5.08 -11.47
C LEU A 150 -2.81 -5.65 -12.60
N GLN A 151 -2.26 -5.82 -13.81
CA GLN A 151 -2.98 -6.48 -14.91
C GLN A 151 -3.33 -7.95 -14.61
N SER A 152 -2.71 -8.57 -13.59
CA SER A 152 -3.12 -9.90 -13.07
C SER A 152 -4.60 -9.99 -12.65
N MET A 153 -5.30 -8.86 -12.48
CA MET A 153 -6.76 -8.83 -12.24
C MET A 153 -7.58 -9.29 -13.44
N ILE A 154 -7.05 -9.17 -14.66
CA ILE A 154 -7.81 -9.38 -15.91
C ILE A 154 -7.13 -10.32 -16.90
N ILE A 155 -5.86 -10.65 -16.69
CA ILE A 155 -5.11 -11.61 -17.50
C ILE A 155 -4.45 -12.64 -16.58
N PRO A 156 -4.23 -13.88 -17.06
CA PRO A 156 -3.53 -14.90 -16.29
C PRO A 156 -2.07 -14.51 -16.06
N VAL A 157 -1.72 -14.29 -14.80
CA VAL A 157 -0.35 -13.98 -14.35
C VAL A 157 0.01 -14.93 -13.22
N GLU A 158 1.18 -15.56 -13.33
CA GLU A 158 1.78 -16.37 -12.27
C GLU A 158 3.00 -15.64 -11.72
N PHE A 159 3.04 -15.49 -10.39
CA PHE A 159 4.17 -14.89 -9.68
C PHE A 159 5.06 -16.02 -9.16
N ASP A 160 6.25 -16.15 -9.73
CA ASP A 160 7.19 -17.21 -9.39
C ASP A 160 8.23 -16.73 -8.36
N GLY A 161 8.65 -17.65 -7.49
CA GLY A 161 9.64 -17.36 -6.46
C GLY A 161 9.07 -16.54 -5.30
N ASN A 162 9.78 -15.49 -4.90
CA ASN A 162 9.29 -14.58 -3.86
C ASN A 162 8.14 -13.73 -4.41
N LEU A 163 7.10 -13.51 -3.62
CA LEU A 163 6.09 -12.53 -3.99
C LEU A 163 6.73 -11.14 -4.07
N PRO A 164 6.36 -10.31 -5.07
CA PRO A 164 6.87 -8.94 -5.18
C PRO A 164 6.52 -8.03 -4.00
N TRP A 165 5.72 -8.48 -3.04
CA TRP A 165 5.23 -7.68 -1.93
C TRP A 165 5.39 -8.41 -0.61
N THR A 166 5.47 -7.63 0.46
CA THR A 166 5.18 -8.08 1.82
C THR A 166 3.80 -7.58 2.19
N ILE A 167 2.87 -8.47 2.52
CA ILE A 167 1.57 -8.12 3.09
C ILE A 167 1.40 -8.92 4.38
N CYS A 168 1.21 -8.22 5.50
CA CYS A 168 0.95 -8.84 6.81
C CYS A 168 -0.43 -8.44 7.31
N VAL A 169 -1.19 -9.42 7.83
CA VAL A 169 -2.50 -9.23 8.44
C VAL A 169 -2.39 -9.52 9.93
N PHE A 170 -2.88 -8.60 10.76
CA PHE A 170 -2.84 -8.68 12.22
C PHE A 170 -4.24 -8.68 12.79
N LYS A 171 -4.43 -9.43 13.87
CA LYS A 171 -5.64 -9.34 14.69
C LYS A 171 -5.54 -8.12 15.58
N ILE A 172 -6.60 -7.32 15.65
CA ILE A 172 -6.67 -6.12 16.47
C ILE A 172 -7.78 -6.28 17.50
N GLU A 173 -7.46 -5.95 18.75
CA GLU A 173 -8.41 -5.86 19.84
C GLU A 173 -8.62 -4.39 20.19
N SER A 174 -9.75 -3.84 19.76
CA SER A 174 -10.14 -2.45 19.95
C SER A 174 -11.49 -2.37 20.67
N GLU A 175 -11.63 -1.41 21.58
CA GLU A 175 -12.92 -1.12 22.24
C GLU A 175 -13.87 -0.32 21.33
N GLN A 176 -13.33 0.33 20.31
CA GLN A 176 -14.06 1.18 19.36
C GLN A 176 -13.92 0.63 17.94
N ASP A 177 -14.88 0.98 17.08
CA ASP A 177 -14.77 0.66 15.66
C ASP A 177 -13.53 1.33 15.07
N LEU A 178 -12.63 0.51 14.55
CA LEU A 178 -11.35 0.94 14.04
C LEU A 178 -11.50 1.24 12.55
N PHE A 179 -11.17 2.46 12.15
CA PHE A 179 -10.82 2.78 10.78
C PHE A 179 -9.62 3.69 10.75
N ASN A 180 -8.54 3.22 10.13
CA ASN A 180 -7.36 4.03 9.90
C ASN A 180 -6.68 3.63 8.60
N TYR A 181 -6.59 4.55 7.66
CA TYR A 181 -5.97 4.33 6.36
C TYR A 181 -4.74 5.24 6.22
N ARG A 182 -3.61 4.68 5.77
CA ARG A 182 -2.40 5.43 5.45
C ARG A 182 -1.74 4.84 4.21
N ASP A 183 -1.17 5.69 3.38
CA ASP A 183 -0.33 5.29 2.26
C ASP A 183 0.90 6.19 2.14
N GLU A 184 1.92 5.66 1.47
CA GLU A 184 3.05 6.45 1.00
C GLU A 184 3.39 5.98 -0.43
N ILE A 185 3.17 6.87 -1.40
CA ILE A 185 3.25 6.58 -2.83
C ILE A 185 4.68 6.33 -3.32
N ASN A 186 5.70 7.01 -2.78
CA ASN A 186 7.09 6.88 -3.25
C ASN A 186 7.73 5.52 -2.90
N THR A 187 7.34 4.98 -1.75
CA THR A 187 7.77 3.71 -1.18
C THR A 187 6.78 2.60 -1.48
N LEU A 188 5.59 2.91 -1.99
CA LEU A 188 4.50 1.97 -2.22
C LEU A 188 4.11 1.23 -0.93
N THR A 189 4.06 1.96 0.17
CA THR A 189 3.67 1.43 1.48
C THR A 189 2.21 1.76 1.76
N PHE A 190 1.50 0.84 2.39
CA PHE A 190 0.10 0.98 2.74
C PHE A 190 -0.16 0.38 4.11
N SER A 191 -1.07 0.98 4.87
CA SER A 191 -1.68 0.34 6.03
C SER A 191 -3.17 0.65 6.14
N LEU A 192 -3.92 -0.33 6.63
CA LEU A 192 -5.34 -0.22 6.93
C LEU A 192 -5.64 -0.91 8.25
N GLY A 193 -6.15 -0.19 9.25
CA GLY A 193 -6.89 -0.75 10.36
C GLY A 193 -8.38 -0.69 10.05
N MET A 194 -9.08 -1.83 10.18
CA MET A 194 -10.52 -1.92 9.93
C MET A 194 -11.14 -2.98 10.85
N LYS A 195 -12.22 -2.66 11.56
CA LYS A 195 -12.90 -3.58 12.50
C LYS A 195 -11.91 -4.19 13.51
N ASP A 196 -11.69 -5.50 13.45
CA ASP A 196 -10.83 -6.30 14.33
C ASP A 196 -9.54 -6.78 13.64
N PHE A 197 -9.16 -6.15 12.52
CA PHE A 197 -7.93 -6.49 11.79
C PHE A 197 -7.15 -5.28 11.32
N GLY A 198 -5.86 -5.50 11.09
CA GLY A 198 -4.94 -4.55 10.50
C GLY A 198 -4.16 -5.16 9.36
N ILE A 199 -3.88 -4.39 8.33
CA ILE A 199 -3.03 -4.75 7.20
C ILE A 199 -1.89 -3.76 7.12
N VAL A 200 -0.67 -4.26 6.91
CA VAL A 200 0.46 -3.46 6.42
C VAL A 200 1.02 -4.12 5.17
N ALA A 201 1.32 -3.30 4.16
CA ALA A 201 1.82 -3.76 2.88
C ALA A 201 3.00 -2.91 2.41
N CYS A 202 4.06 -3.55 1.95
CA CYS A 202 5.16 -2.95 1.21
C CYS A 202 5.15 -3.57 -0.18
N LEU A 203 4.72 -2.82 -1.20
CA LEU A 203 4.69 -3.34 -2.57
C LEU A 203 6.06 -3.17 -3.21
N GLN A 204 6.46 -4.15 -4.03
CA GLN A 204 7.75 -4.20 -4.69
C GLN A 204 8.94 -4.19 -3.73
N ASP A 205 8.85 -4.94 -2.64
CA ASP A 205 9.98 -5.17 -1.72
C ASP A 205 10.53 -6.60 -1.82
N ASN A 206 9.93 -7.46 -2.65
CA ASN A 206 10.28 -8.88 -2.84
C ASN A 206 10.37 -9.69 -1.53
N GLY A 207 9.57 -9.35 -0.53
CA GLY A 207 9.57 -9.99 0.79
C GLY A 207 10.66 -9.49 1.74
N ALA A 208 11.40 -8.45 1.37
CA ALA A 208 12.52 -7.96 2.17
C ALA A 208 12.09 -7.43 3.55
N ASN A 209 10.95 -6.73 3.64
CA ASN A 209 10.48 -6.21 4.93
C ASN A 209 9.96 -7.33 5.83
N ALA A 210 9.36 -8.40 5.28
CA ALA A 210 9.00 -9.58 6.06
C ALA A 210 10.23 -10.21 6.73
N LEU A 211 11.33 -10.32 5.98
CA LEU A 211 12.60 -10.84 6.52
C LEU A 211 13.23 -9.86 7.53
N TYR A 212 13.22 -8.56 7.24
CA TYR A 212 13.76 -7.53 8.13
C TYR A 212 13.06 -7.53 9.49
N HIS A 213 11.74 -7.71 9.51
CA HIS A 213 10.91 -7.72 10.71
C HIS A 213 10.58 -9.13 11.23
N LYS A 214 11.29 -10.16 10.76
CA LYS A 214 10.99 -11.56 11.06
C LYS A 214 10.81 -11.84 12.55
N GLU A 215 11.74 -11.35 13.38
CA GLU A 215 11.70 -11.60 14.82
C GLU A 215 10.42 -11.05 15.47
N ILE A 216 10.05 -9.81 15.16
CA ILE A 216 8.83 -9.21 15.75
C ILE A 216 7.57 -9.87 15.21
N LEU A 217 7.53 -10.21 13.92
CA LEU A 217 6.40 -10.93 13.32
C LEU A 217 6.21 -12.31 13.96
N GLU A 218 7.28 -13.03 14.24
CA GLU A 218 7.24 -14.33 14.94
C GLU A 218 6.75 -14.19 16.39
N LYS A 219 7.14 -13.13 17.11
CA LYS A 219 6.67 -12.87 18.48
C LYS A 219 5.18 -12.53 18.54
N ILE A 220 4.71 -11.76 17.55
CA ILE A 220 3.29 -11.42 17.38
C ILE A 220 2.48 -12.69 17.04
N GLY A 221 2.89 -13.40 15.98
CA GLY A 221 2.16 -14.57 15.49
C GLY A 221 0.70 -14.24 15.20
N GLN A 222 -0.23 -15.00 15.82
CA GLN A 222 -1.67 -14.78 15.72
C GLN A 222 -2.27 -14.06 16.95
N LYS A 223 -1.43 -13.52 17.84
CA LYS A 223 -1.93 -12.78 19.02
C LYS A 223 -2.57 -11.48 18.57
N ALA A 224 -3.62 -11.06 19.27
CA ALA A 224 -4.21 -9.76 19.06
C ALA A 224 -3.26 -8.64 19.49
N LEU A 225 -3.33 -7.51 18.80
CA LEU A 225 -2.63 -6.28 19.10
C LEU A 225 -3.64 -5.21 19.52
N HIS A 226 -3.26 -4.37 20.48
CA HIS A 226 -3.97 -3.10 20.70
C HIS A 226 -3.74 -2.16 19.49
N PRO A 227 -4.69 -1.28 19.11
CA PRO A 227 -4.53 -0.34 18.01
C PRO A 227 -3.21 0.45 18.01
N ILE A 228 -2.72 0.90 19.17
CA ILE A 228 -1.43 1.61 19.29
C ILE A 228 -0.22 0.72 18.94
N GLN A 229 -0.29 -0.59 19.26
CA GLN A 229 0.73 -1.57 18.92
C GLN A 229 0.70 -1.87 17.41
N PHE A 230 -0.51 -1.90 16.82
CA PHE A 230 -0.67 -2.00 15.38
C PHE A 230 -0.08 -0.77 14.66
N GLU A 231 -0.33 0.45 15.14
CA GLU A 231 0.28 1.65 14.57
C GLU A 231 1.81 1.66 14.75
N GLU A 232 2.35 1.06 15.82
CA GLU A 232 3.80 0.88 15.97
C GLU A 232 4.39 -0.05 14.90
N ILE A 233 3.77 -1.21 14.65
CA ILE A 233 4.26 -2.14 13.63
C ILE A 233 4.14 -1.49 12.24
N CYS A 234 3.06 -0.76 11.96
CA CYS A 234 2.95 0.02 10.72
C CYS A 234 4.07 1.05 10.61
N GLY A 235 4.34 1.83 11.66
CA GLY A 235 5.45 2.79 11.68
C GLY A 235 6.81 2.13 11.41
N LYS A 236 7.05 0.91 11.93
CA LYS A 236 8.27 0.14 11.66
C LYS A 236 8.39 -0.22 10.17
N PHE A 237 7.31 -0.68 9.55
CA PHE A 237 7.29 -1.05 8.13
C PHE A 237 7.41 0.17 7.20
N PHE A 238 6.71 1.28 7.50
CA PHE A 238 6.86 2.53 6.74
C PHE A 238 8.30 3.04 6.81
N TYR A 239 8.93 3.00 8.00
CA TYR A 239 10.30 3.47 8.11
C TYR A 239 11.31 2.50 7.49
N SER A 240 11.19 1.18 7.69
CA SER A 240 12.09 0.23 7.03
C SER A 240 11.97 0.28 5.51
N ASN A 241 10.76 0.46 4.98
CA ASN A 241 10.56 0.56 3.54
C ASN A 241 11.07 1.89 2.96
N TYR A 242 11.09 2.96 3.76
CA TYR A 242 11.83 4.19 3.42
C TYR A 242 13.35 3.94 3.37
N LEU A 243 13.89 3.13 4.26
CA LEU A 243 15.31 2.74 4.28
C LEU A 243 15.66 1.72 3.18
N PHE A 244 14.67 1.09 2.54
CA PHE A 244 14.89 0.09 1.49
C PHE A 244 15.54 0.74 0.27
N ASN A 245 16.82 0.45 0.07
CA ASN A 245 17.68 1.16 -0.87
C ASN A 245 17.86 0.38 -2.19
N ARG A 246 16.79 -0.29 -2.63
CA ARG A 246 16.75 -1.06 -3.87
C ARG A 246 15.62 -0.60 -4.77
N LEU A 247 15.86 -0.80 -6.08
CA LEU A 247 14.85 -0.67 -7.11
C LEU A 247 14.68 -2.07 -7.70
N PRO A 248 13.67 -2.84 -7.28
CA PRO A 248 13.52 -4.21 -7.75
C PRO A 248 13.23 -4.28 -9.24
N GLU A 249 13.72 -5.36 -9.83
CA GLU A 249 13.61 -5.70 -11.24
C GLU A 249 12.88 -7.04 -11.36
N TYR A 250 12.15 -7.24 -12.45
CA TYR A 250 11.35 -8.43 -12.67
C TYR A 250 11.58 -8.96 -14.09
N THR A 251 11.76 -10.27 -14.18
CA THR A 251 11.77 -10.97 -15.47
C THR A 251 10.32 -11.28 -15.83
N ILE A 252 9.87 -10.78 -16.99
CA ILE A 252 8.51 -10.97 -17.49
C ILE A 252 8.57 -11.93 -18.68
N MET A 253 7.97 -13.11 -18.53
CA MET A 253 8.01 -14.18 -19.53
C MET A 253 6.59 -14.49 -20.02
N PRO A 254 6.13 -13.85 -21.11
CA PRO A 254 4.83 -14.16 -21.70
C PRO A 254 4.88 -15.50 -22.43
N THR A 255 3.88 -16.34 -22.18
CA THR A 255 3.60 -17.58 -22.93
C THR A 255 2.33 -17.42 -23.78
N ALA A 256 1.81 -18.52 -24.33
CA ALA A 256 0.54 -18.49 -25.06
C ALA A 256 -0.66 -18.17 -24.13
N ASP A 257 -0.63 -18.67 -22.89
CA ASP A 257 -1.79 -18.69 -22.00
C ASP A 257 -1.57 -17.95 -20.67
N THR A 258 -0.31 -17.70 -20.29
CA THR A 258 0.04 -17.11 -18.98
C THR A 258 1.27 -16.23 -19.09
N ILE A 259 1.34 -15.18 -18.26
CA ILE A 259 2.55 -14.38 -18.07
C ILE A 259 3.18 -14.74 -16.74
N TYR A 260 4.45 -15.14 -16.76
CA TYR A 260 5.23 -15.37 -15.55
C TYR A 260 5.98 -14.10 -15.17
N ILE A 261 5.90 -13.71 -13.90
CA ILE A 261 6.65 -12.59 -13.31
C ILE A 261 7.52 -13.14 -12.20
N GLU A 262 8.83 -13.10 -12.40
CA GLU A 262 9.82 -13.57 -11.43
C GLU A 262 10.70 -12.40 -10.95
N PRO A 263 10.81 -12.15 -9.63
CA PRO A 263 11.68 -11.10 -9.11
C PRO A 263 13.15 -11.45 -9.31
N MET A 264 13.92 -10.49 -9.81
CA MET A 264 15.38 -10.62 -9.84
C MET A 264 15.97 -10.49 -8.42
N PRO A 265 17.13 -11.11 -8.14
CA PRO A 265 17.77 -11.02 -6.83
C PRO A 265 18.07 -9.57 -6.40
N LEU A 266 17.55 -9.17 -5.23
CA LEU A 266 17.69 -7.80 -4.69
C LEU A 266 19.14 -7.33 -4.48
N ARG A 267 20.09 -8.25 -4.30
CA ARG A 267 21.51 -7.89 -4.13
C ARG A 267 22.17 -7.52 -5.46
N GLY A 268 21.76 -8.13 -6.57
CA GLY A 268 22.39 -7.93 -7.88
C GLY A 268 23.92 -7.93 -7.78
N MET A 269 24.56 -6.88 -8.31
CA MET A 269 26.01 -6.62 -8.20
C MET A 269 26.37 -5.59 -7.10
N SER A 270 25.41 -5.13 -6.30
CA SER A 270 25.64 -4.08 -5.30
C SER A 270 26.12 -4.65 -3.97
N ASN A 271 27.22 -4.11 -3.45
CA ASN A 271 27.74 -4.43 -2.12
C ASN A 271 27.08 -3.61 -0.99
N LYS A 272 26.20 -2.66 -1.32
CA LYS A 272 25.48 -1.90 -0.28
C LYS A 272 24.54 -2.82 0.51
N PRO A 273 24.26 -2.57 1.79
CA PRO A 273 23.15 -3.22 2.50
C PRO A 273 21.82 -3.06 1.75
N LEU A 274 20.82 -3.92 2.02
CA LEU A 274 19.47 -3.81 1.44
C LEU A 274 18.64 -2.67 2.06
N PHE A 275 18.98 -2.31 3.29
CA PHE A 275 18.37 -1.23 4.04
C PHE A 275 19.47 -0.30 4.51
N ASP A 276 19.24 1.00 4.38
CA ASP A 276 20.09 2.00 5.01
C ASP A 276 20.01 1.89 6.55
N MET A 277 20.98 2.49 7.23
CA MET A 277 21.09 2.38 8.69
C MET A 277 19.88 3.00 9.38
N TRP A 278 19.26 2.23 10.27
CA TRP A 278 18.15 2.70 11.10
C TRP A 278 18.58 3.83 12.04
N GLN A 279 17.78 4.89 12.11
CA GLN A 279 18.00 6.02 13.02
C GLN A 279 16.79 6.21 13.93
N ASN A 280 17.00 5.97 15.23
CA ASN A 280 15.95 6.06 16.25
C ASN A 280 15.25 7.42 16.30
N LYS A 281 15.97 8.51 16.06
CA LYS A 281 15.39 9.85 16.00
C LYS A 281 14.37 9.99 14.86
N VAL A 282 14.69 9.47 13.68
CA VAL A 282 13.79 9.51 12.51
C VAL A 282 12.63 8.55 12.71
N TYR A 283 12.89 7.36 13.27
CA TYR A 283 11.83 6.44 13.66
C TYR A 283 10.86 7.07 14.67
N GLY A 284 11.35 7.82 15.66
CA GLY A 284 10.52 8.54 16.61
C GLY A 284 9.62 9.58 15.94
N GLN A 285 10.08 10.25 14.88
CA GLN A 285 9.27 11.19 14.09
C GLN A 285 8.17 10.47 13.30
N VAL A 286 8.47 9.28 12.77
CA VAL A 286 7.46 8.41 12.16
C VAL A 286 6.42 8.04 13.21
N LEU A 287 6.85 7.54 14.37
CA LEU A 287 5.95 7.16 15.46
C LEU A 287 5.09 8.32 15.97
N GLU A 288 5.61 9.55 16.07
CA GLU A 288 4.82 10.73 16.44
C GLU A 288 3.63 10.94 15.48
N ASN A 289 3.82 10.71 14.18
CA ASN A 289 2.73 10.80 13.21
C ASN A 289 1.72 9.65 13.35
N PHE A 290 2.22 8.43 13.57
CA PHE A 290 1.40 7.23 13.74
C PHE A 290 0.58 7.28 15.04
N TRP A 291 1.18 7.80 16.12
CA TRP A 291 0.57 7.89 17.44
C TRP A 291 -0.10 9.24 17.75
N LYS A 292 -0.26 10.10 16.74
CA LYS A 292 -1.02 11.36 16.87
C LYS A 292 -2.39 11.20 17.56
N PRO A 293 -3.17 10.13 17.33
CA PRO A 293 -4.44 9.92 18.04
C PRO A 293 -4.32 9.77 19.57
N TRP A 294 -3.14 9.36 20.07
CA TRP A 294 -2.84 9.20 21.51
C TRP A 294 -2.02 10.37 22.08
N GLY A 295 -1.82 11.45 21.31
CA GLY A 295 -1.19 12.67 21.81
C GLY A 295 0.31 12.59 22.11
N LEU A 296 0.98 11.48 21.75
CA LEU A 296 2.41 11.30 22.01
C LEU A 296 3.25 12.19 21.10
N ILE A 297 4.13 12.99 21.70
CA ILE A 297 5.07 13.85 20.97
C ILE A 297 6.46 13.22 20.90
N LEU A 298 7.26 13.64 19.91
CA LEU A 298 8.60 13.13 19.66
C LEU A 298 9.45 13.13 20.94
N PHE A 299 9.40 14.22 21.72
CA PHE A 299 10.19 14.36 22.95
C PHE A 299 9.91 13.23 23.97
N GLU A 300 8.67 12.75 24.04
CA GLU A 300 8.29 11.63 24.91
C GLU A 300 8.74 10.29 24.31
N ILE A 301 8.57 10.13 22.99
CA ILE A 301 8.92 8.91 22.25
C ILE A 301 10.43 8.66 22.31
N ILE A 302 11.28 9.68 22.14
CA ILE A 302 12.75 9.57 22.16
C ILE A 302 13.36 10.03 23.49
N LYS A 303 12.62 9.92 24.59
CA LYS A 303 13.14 10.20 25.93
C LYS A 303 14.39 9.37 26.25
N ASP A 304 14.40 8.12 25.81
CA ASP A 304 15.61 7.32 25.61
C ASP A 304 15.94 7.30 24.09
N PRO A 305 16.98 8.03 23.64
CA PRO A 305 17.34 8.09 22.22
C PRO A 305 17.81 6.76 21.64
N ASP A 306 18.34 5.86 22.48
CA ASP A 306 18.84 4.55 22.06
C ASP A 306 17.72 3.51 22.02
N ASN A 307 16.66 3.72 22.82
CA ASN A 307 15.48 2.86 22.86
C ASN A 307 14.19 3.71 22.82
N PRO A 308 13.73 4.13 21.61
CA PRO A 308 12.45 4.82 21.48
C PRO A 308 11.32 4.04 22.15
N LEU A 309 10.36 4.76 22.72
CA LEU A 309 9.17 4.20 23.37
C LEU A 309 8.56 3.09 22.50
N SER A 310 8.20 1.97 23.13
CA SER A 310 7.55 0.84 22.47
C SER A 310 6.37 0.33 23.29
N PHE A 311 5.23 0.17 22.63
CA PHE A 311 4.05 -0.54 23.12
C PHE A 311 4.03 -2.00 22.66
N LEU A 312 4.84 -2.37 21.65
CA LEU A 312 4.99 -3.76 21.20
C LEU A 312 5.74 -4.62 22.21
N LEU A 313 6.93 -4.21 22.62
CA LEU A 313 7.85 -5.04 23.43
C LEU A 313 8.06 -4.47 24.84
N ASP A 314 8.21 -5.36 25.82
CA ASP A 314 8.69 -5.05 27.17
C ASP A 314 10.23 -4.91 27.21
N GLN A 315 10.78 -4.64 28.40
CA GLN A 315 12.23 -4.43 28.58
C GLN A 315 13.03 -5.72 28.35
N GLU A 316 12.40 -6.86 28.55
CA GLU A 316 12.94 -8.19 28.29
C GLU A 316 12.79 -8.63 26.82
N GLY A 317 12.13 -7.81 25.99
CA GLY A 317 11.89 -8.06 24.58
C GLY A 317 10.74 -9.01 24.27
N ASN A 318 9.83 -9.27 25.22
CA ASN A 318 8.61 -10.03 25.00
C ASN A 318 7.46 -9.13 24.52
N LEU A 319 6.51 -9.72 23.79
CA LEU A 319 5.32 -9.00 23.34
C LEU A 319 4.42 -8.65 24.52
N LYS A 320 4.07 -7.37 24.66
CA LYS A 320 3.09 -6.88 25.65
C LYS A 320 1.68 -7.34 25.28
N ALA A 321 0.91 -7.81 26.25
CA ALA A 321 -0.49 -8.16 26.05
C ALA A 321 -1.32 -6.89 25.78
N PRO A 322 -2.34 -6.92 24.90
CA PRO A 322 -3.18 -5.75 24.62
C PRO A 322 -3.78 -5.12 25.89
N ALA A 323 -4.26 -5.94 26.81
CA ALA A 323 -4.82 -5.48 28.09
C ALA A 323 -3.80 -4.84 29.06
N SER A 324 -2.50 -4.98 28.80
CA SER A 324 -1.43 -4.36 29.60
C SER A 324 -0.93 -3.04 29.02
N VAL A 325 -1.50 -2.60 27.89
CA VAL A 325 -1.15 -1.34 27.24
C VAL A 325 -1.74 -0.18 28.04
N GLU A 326 -0.87 0.52 28.77
CA GLU A 326 -1.24 1.76 29.46
C GLU A 326 -1.17 2.93 28.48
N LEU A 327 -2.33 3.45 28.07
CA LEU A 327 -2.41 4.62 27.20
C LEU A 327 -2.11 5.91 27.99
N PRO A 328 -1.52 6.93 27.34
CA PRO A 328 -1.40 8.25 27.95
C PRO A 328 -2.76 8.77 28.39
N SER A 329 -2.83 9.33 29.60
CA SER A 329 -4.02 10.06 30.06
C SER A 329 -4.19 11.32 29.20
N ASN A 330 -5.27 11.39 28.42
CA ASN A 330 -5.64 12.58 27.66
C ASN A 330 -5.89 13.80 28.55
#